data_AF-A0A1G6BWG0-F1
#
_entry.id   AF-A0A1G6BWG0-F1
#
_cell.length_a   1.000
_cell.length_b   1.000
_cell.length_c   1.000
_cell.angle_alpha   90.00
_cell.angle_beta   90.00
_cell.angle_gamma   90.00
#
_symmetry.space_group_name_H-M   'P 1'
#
loop_
_entity.id
_entity.type
_entity.pdbx_description
1 polymer ?
#
loop_
_entity_poly.entity_id
_entity_poly.type
_entity_poly.pdbx_seq_one_letter_code
_entity_poly.pdbx_strand_id
1 'polypeptide(L)' 'MTTVIINKNQDIIKLNLSDIYYIRTHPEKPHYVQVITADTNYDVIDKLKNWEINFSEDLARCHRNCLVNIS' A
#
# COMPACT_ATOMS: atom_id res chain seq x y z
N MET A 1 -2.26 11.85 11.58
CA MET A 1 -1.02 11.40 10.90
C MET A 1 -0.94 9.88 11.03
N THR A 2 -1.52 9.17 10.06
CA THR A 2 -1.55 7.71 10.07
C THR A 2 -0.25 7.17 9.48
N THR A 3 0.49 6.38 10.24
CA THR A 3 1.76 5.79 9.80
C THR A 3 1.53 4.33 9.41
N VAL A 4 2.12 3.95 8.29
CA VAL A 4 2.15 2.60 7.76
C VAL A 4 3.52 2.01 8.02
N ILE A 5 3.55 0.78 8.54
CA ILE A 5 4.80 0.03 8.75
C ILE A 5 4.87 -1.07 7.70
N ILE A 6 5.93 -1.04 6.90
CA ILE A 6 6.19 -2.02 5.84
C ILE A 6 7.46 -2.78 6.16
N ASN A 7 7.39 -4.11 6.11
CA ASN A 7 8.54 -4.99 6.25
C ASN A 7 9.11 -5.34 4.87
N LYS A 8 10.36 -4.95 4.59
CA LYS A 8 11.06 -5.23 3.33
C LYS A 8 12.37 -5.94 3.62
N ASN A 9 12.48 -7.23 3.29
CA ASN A 9 13.73 -8.01 3.37
C ASN A 9 14.57 -7.76 4.64
N GLN A 10 13.92 -7.79 5.82
CA GLN A 10 14.49 -7.53 7.16
C GLN A 10 14.57 -6.06 7.60
N ASP A 11 14.30 -5.10 6.72
CA ASP A 11 14.15 -3.69 7.09
C ASP A 11 12.70 -3.35 7.45
N ILE A 12 12.54 -2.50 8.47
CA ILE A 12 11.26 -1.90 8.84
C ILE A 12 11.23 -0.48 8.29
N ILE A 13 10.35 -0.23 7.34
CA ILE A 13 10.15 1.08 6.72
C ILE A 13 8.87 1.68 7.31
N LYS A 14 8.97 2.91 7.82
CA LYS A 14 7.81 3.70 8.26
C LYS A 14 7.49 4.73 7.20
N LEU A 15 6.27 4.71 6.70
CA LEU A 15 5.76 5.67 5.72
C LEU A 15 4.56 6.41 6.30
N ASN A 16 4.39 7.69 5.97
CA ASN A 16 3.11 8.33 6.23
C ASN A 16 2.13 7.90 5.15
N LEU A 17 0.87 7.69 5.55
CA LEU A 17 -0.18 7.32 4.61
C LEU A 17 -0.39 8.40 3.54
N SER A 18 -0.19 9.67 3.90
CA SER A 18 -0.22 10.82 2.97
C SER A 18 0.82 10.77 1.86
N ASP A 19 1.91 10.03 2.06
CA ASP A 19 2.98 9.90 1.07
C ASP A 19 2.67 8.80 0.03
N ILE A 20 1.60 8.03 0.26
CA ILE A 20 1.14 6.94 -0.61
C ILE A 20 0.09 7.49 -1.56
N TYR A 21 0.33 7.38 -2.87
CA TYR A 21 -0.63 7.78 -3.89
C TYR A 21 -1.69 6.71 -4.13
N TYR A 22 -1.24 5.46 -4.32
CA TYR A 22 -2.12 4.32 -4.49
C TYR A 22 -1.37 3.03 -4.20
N ILE A 23 -2.14 1.96 -3.99
CA ILE A 23 -1.65 0.61 -3.75
C ILE A 23 -2.26 -0.30 -4.80
N ARG A 24 -1.45 -1.12 -5.44
CA ARG A 24 -1.93 -2.10 -6.42
C ARG A 24 -1.48 -3.51 -6.09
N THR A 25 -2.14 -4.51 -6.64
CA THR A 25 -1.57 -5.87 -6.68
C THR A 25 -0.29 -5.85 -7.51
N HIS A 26 0.76 -6.55 -7.08
CA HIS A 26 2.00 -6.61 -7.83
C HIS A 26 1.76 -7.33 -9.18
N PRO A 27 2.25 -6.81 -10.31
CA PRO A 27 1.98 -7.38 -11.65
C PRO A 27 2.65 -8.74 -11.92
N GLU A 28 3.57 -9.18 -11.06
CA GLU A 28 4.50 -10.29 -11.36
C GLU A 28 4.69 -11.20 -10.14
N LYS A 29 4.77 -10.63 -8.92
CA LYS A 29 4.94 -11.38 -7.68
C LYS A 29 3.57 -11.75 -7.07
N PRO A 30 3.20 -13.04 -7.03
CA PRO A 30 1.94 -13.47 -6.41
C PRO A 30 1.96 -13.18 -4.90
N HIS A 31 0.80 -12.77 -4.36
CA HIS A 31 0.65 -12.43 -2.94
C HIS A 31 1.45 -11.19 -2.47
N TYR A 32 1.88 -10.35 -3.40
CA TYR A 32 2.45 -9.04 -3.10
C TYR A 32 1.50 -7.92 -3.53
N VAL A 33 1.52 -6.85 -2.76
CA VAL A 33 1.03 -5.52 -3.17
C VAL A 33 2.22 -4.61 -3.41
N GLN A 34 2.01 -3.58 -4.23
CA GLN A 34 2.98 -2.54 -4.50
C GLN A 34 2.39 -1.21 -4.04
N VAL A 35 3.07 -0.58 -3.08
CA VAL A 35 2.74 0.75 -2.56
C VAL A 35 3.49 1.77 -3.39
N ILE A 36 2.76 2.69 -4.00
CA ILE A 36 3.30 3.70 -4.92
C ILE A 36 3.39 5.04 -4.18
N THR A 37 4.59 5.61 -4.15
CA THR A 37 4.87 6.93 -3.56
C THR A 37 5.51 7.84 -4.61
N ALA A 38 5.85 9.08 -4.25
CA ALA A 38 6.49 10.04 -5.15
C ALA A 38 7.86 9.55 -5.68
N ASP A 39 8.71 9.06 -4.79
CA ASP A 39 10.12 8.79 -5.10
C ASP A 39 10.38 7.31 -5.39
N THR A 40 9.60 6.40 -4.80
CA THR A 40 9.85 4.97 -4.93
C THR A 40 8.61 4.10 -4.72
N ASN A 41 8.76 2.81 -5.02
CA ASN A 41 7.72 1.80 -4.87
C ASN A 41 8.17 0.72 -3.88
N TYR A 42 7.25 0.29 -3.03
CA TYR A 42 7.51 -0.75 -2.03
C TYR A 42 6.68 -1.99 -2.32
N ASP A 43 7.35 -3.11 -2.56
CA ASP A 43 6.70 -4.41 -2.71
C ASP A 43 6.52 -5.03 -1.32
N VAL A 44 5.30 -5.40 -0.97
CA VAL A 44 4.92 -5.89 0.36
C VAL A 44 4.18 -7.22 0.22
N ILE A 45 4.58 -8.23 1.00
CA ILE A 45 3.84 -9.50 1.10
C ILE A 45 2.54 -9.22 1.85
N ASP A 46 1.47 -8.94 1.12
CA ASP A 46 0.16 -8.66 1.71
C ASP A 46 -0.96 -8.79 0.67
N LYS A 47 -2.21 -8.64 1.12
CA LYS A 47 -3.41 -8.61 0.30
C LYS A 47 -4.00 -7.21 0.29
N LEU A 48 -4.45 -6.77 -0.88
CA LEU A 48 -5.11 -5.46 -1.03
C LEU A 48 -6.29 -5.27 -0.05
N LYS A 49 -7.04 -6.33 0.25
CA LYS A 49 -8.16 -6.30 1.20
C LYS A 49 -7.74 -5.92 2.63
N ASN A 50 -6.53 -6.26 3.06
CA ASN A 50 -6.07 -5.93 4.40
C ASN A 50 -5.85 -4.41 4.53
N TRP A 51 -5.29 -3.79 3.50
CA TRP A 51 -5.11 -2.33 3.42
C TRP A 51 -6.44 -1.59 3.37
N GLU A 52 -7.40 -2.12 2.59
CA GLU A 52 -8.76 -1.57 2.49
C GLU A 52 -9.47 -1.55 3.84
N ILE A 53 -9.32 -2.60 4.66
CA ILE A 53 -9.95 -2.66 5.99
C ILE A 53 -9.22 -1.75 6.99
N ASN A 54 -7.88 -1.83 7.02
CA ASN A 54 -7.08 -1.14 8.04
C ASN A 54 -7.02 0.38 7.84
N PHE A 55 -7.20 0.85 6.61
CA PHE A 55 -7.11 2.27 6.24
C PHE A 55 -8.35 2.72 5.46
N SER A 56 -9.53 2.20 5.81
CA SER A 56 -10.78 2.45 5.09
C SER A 56 -11.22 3.93 5.02
N GLU A 57 -10.69 4.77 5.91
CA GLU A 57 -10.95 6.22 5.91
C GLU A 57 -10.13 6.96 4.85
N ASP A 58 -8.95 6.44 4.49
CA ASP A 58 -7.99 7.10 3.61
C ASP A 58 -7.82 6.37 2.26
N LEU A 59 -8.11 5.07 2.20
CA LEU A 59 -7.94 4.23 1.02
C LEU A 59 -9.28 3.73 0.49
N ALA A 60 -9.56 4.04 -0.78
CA ALA A 60 -10.78 3.61 -1.46
C ALA A 60 -10.48 2.63 -2.60
N ARG A 61 -11.32 1.59 -2.73
CA ARG A 61 -11.25 0.62 -3.82
C ARG A 61 -11.80 1.21 -5.12
N CYS A 62 -10.90 1.63 -6.01
CA CYS A 62 -11.28 2.13 -7.34
C CYS A 62 -11.25 1.04 -8.44
N HIS A 63 -10.53 -0.06 -8.21
CA HIS A 63 -10.46 -1.19 -9.13
C HIS A 63 -10.17 -2.51 -8.38
N ARG A 64 -10.47 -3.66 -9.00
CA ARG A 64 -10.19 -4.97 -8.40
C ARG A 64 -8.71 -5.19 -8.05
N ASN A 65 -7.81 -4.41 -8.61
CA ASN A 65 -6.36 -4.50 -8.37
C ASN A 65 -5.77 -3.22 -7.78
N CYS A 66 -6.59 -2.23 -7.38
CA CYS A 66 -6.12 -0.92 -6.96
C CYS A 66 -6.93 -0.34 -5.79
N LEU A 67 -6.22 0.21 -4.81
CA LEU A 67 -6.72 1.15 -3.80
C LEU A 67 -6.07 2.50 -4.07
N VAL A 68 -6.86 3.57 -4.14
CA VAL A 68 -6.36 4.93 -4.27
C VAL A 68 -6.45 5.65 -2.93
N ASN A 69 -5.48 6.50 -2.63
CA ASN A 69 -5.55 7.40 -1.49
C ASN A 69 -6.52 8.55 -1.80
N ILE A 70 -7.48 8.79 -0.91
CA ILE A 70 -8.51 9.83 -1.04
C ILE A 70 -8.33 10.99 -0.05
N SER A 71 -7.28 10.92 0.77
CA SER A 71 -6.93 11.92 1.80
C SER A 71 -5.97 12.99 1.29
#